data_AF-A0A529HLL6-F1
#
_entry.id   AF-A0A529HLL6-F1
#
_cell.length_a   1.000
_cell.length_b   1.000
_cell.length_c   1.000
_cell.angle_alpha   90.00
_cell.angle_beta   90.00
_cell.angle_gamma   90.00
#
_symmetry.space_group_name_H-M   'P 1'
#
loop_
_entity.id
_entity.type
_entity.pdbx_description
1 polymer ?
#
loop_
_entity_poly.entity_id
_entity_poly.type
_entity_poly.pdbx_seq_one_letter_code
_entity_poly.pdbx_strand_id
1 'polypeptide(L)'
;DTAGRIVQVGIADNQTVKAGDLLFVIDPEPYKIALAQADAAVAAARLNVEQLRAAYSQAMAQQKSAKSEVDYAQSQYDRAADLAEKGINAKSSLDEARNDLDKAKQQLAVAEQGIISAKA
;
A
#
# COMPACT_ATOMS: atom_id res chain seq x y z
N ASP A 1 20.08 -29.83 -8.59
CA ASP A 1 21.47 -30.30 -8.53
C ASP A 1 22.36 -29.12 -8.22
N THR A 2 22.76 -28.94 -6.96
CA THR A 2 23.65 -27.82 -6.57
C THR A 2 25.01 -28.39 -6.22
N ALA A 3 25.99 -28.15 -7.07
CA ALA A 3 27.39 -28.47 -6.80
C ALA A 3 27.87 -27.62 -5.60
N GLY A 4 28.05 -28.27 -4.45
CA GLY A 4 28.61 -27.64 -3.25
C GLY A 4 30.02 -28.18 -2.98
N ARG A 5 30.92 -27.31 -2.51
CA ARG A 5 32.27 -27.72 -2.12
C ARG A 5 32.19 -28.66 -0.90
N ILE A 6 32.75 -29.86 -1.01
CA ILE A 6 32.88 -30.78 0.12
C ILE A 6 33.99 -30.25 1.03
N VAL A 7 33.67 -30.06 2.32
CA VAL A 7 34.60 -29.57 3.33
C VAL A 7 35.08 -30.68 4.27
N GLN A 8 34.37 -31.81 4.31
CA GLN A 8 34.77 -32.98 5.08
C GLN A 8 34.35 -34.27 4.38
N VAL A 9 35.26 -35.24 4.34
CA VAL A 9 35.00 -36.62 3.90
C VAL A 9 35.07 -37.50 5.15
N GLY A 10 33.98 -38.18 5.48
CA GLY A 10 33.83 -38.96 6.71
C GLY A 10 34.16 -40.45 6.58
N ILE A 11 34.63 -40.88 5.41
CA ILE A 11 34.82 -42.31 5.07
C ILE A 11 36.20 -42.57 4.46
N ALA A 12 36.68 -43.81 4.61
CA ALA A 12 37.86 -44.33 3.94
C ALA A 12 37.48 -45.15 2.68
N ASP A 13 38.44 -45.30 1.76
CA ASP A 13 38.24 -46.08 0.53
C ASP A 13 37.86 -47.54 0.84
N ASN A 14 36.85 -48.07 0.13
CA ASN A 14 36.26 -49.40 0.33
C ASN A 14 35.59 -49.66 1.70
N GLN A 15 35.25 -48.61 2.46
CA GLN A 15 34.49 -48.77 3.69
C GLN A 15 33.01 -49.15 3.43
N THR A 16 32.52 -50.23 4.04
CA THR A 16 31.10 -50.60 4.02
C THR A 16 30.29 -49.60 4.85
N VAL A 17 29.32 -48.92 4.21
CA VAL A 17 28.44 -47.92 4.84
C VAL A 17 27.02 -48.45 5.00
N LYS A 18 26.32 -47.99 6.03
CA LYS A 18 24.91 -48.29 6.31
C LYS A 18 24.05 -47.06 6.01
N ALA A 19 22.75 -47.28 5.80
CA ALA A 19 21.81 -46.17 5.60
C ALA A 19 21.81 -45.23 6.82
N GLY A 20 22.05 -43.94 6.57
CA GLY A 20 22.16 -42.92 7.60
C GLY A 20 23.59 -42.49 7.96
N ASP A 21 24.61 -43.18 7.46
CA ASP A 21 26.01 -42.79 7.70
C ASP A 21 26.34 -41.47 6.99
N LEU A 22 27.01 -40.56 7.71
CA LEU A 22 27.46 -39.28 7.16
C LEU A 22 28.72 -39.50 6.30
N LEU A 23 28.56 -39.36 4.99
CA LEU A 23 29.63 -39.62 4.03
C LEU A 23 30.45 -38.35 3.73
N PHE A 24 29.74 -37.23 3.51
CA PHE A 24 30.32 -35.96 3.09
C PHE A 24 29.60 -34.79 3.77
N VAL A 25 30.35 -33.76 4.12
CA VAL A 25 29.79 -32.48 4.58
C VAL A 25 30.03 -31.44 3.49
N ILE A 26 28.95 -30.81 3.03
CA ILE A 26 28.99 -29.69 2.08
C ILE A 26 29.19 -28.39 2.86
N ASP A 27 29.98 -27.46 2.31
CA ASP A 27 30.16 -26.11 2.86
C ASP A 27 28.80 -25.41 3.07
N PRO A 28 28.38 -25.13 4.32
CA PRO A 28 27.08 -24.54 4.59
C PRO A 28 27.08 -23.02 4.41
N GLU A 29 28.24 -22.37 4.27
CA GLU A 29 28.34 -20.91 4.27
C GLU A 29 27.55 -20.25 3.11
N PRO A 30 27.64 -20.71 1.85
CA PRO A 30 26.82 -20.16 0.77
C PRO A 30 25.31 -20.30 1.02
N TYR A 31 24.89 -21.41 1.64
CA TYR A 31 23.49 -21.66 1.97
C TYR A 31 22.99 -20.76 3.10
N LYS A 32 23.81 -20.52 4.12
CA LYS A 32 23.49 -19.57 5.21
C LYS A 32 23.36 -18.14 4.68
N ILE A 33 24.24 -17.73 3.76
CA ILE A 33 24.15 -16.42 3.12
C ILE A 33 22.88 -16.31 2.28
N ALA A 34 22.58 -17.32 1.46
CA ALA A 34 21.36 -17.34 0.65
C ALA A 34 20.08 -17.29 1.52
N LEU A 35 20.07 -17.99 2.65
CA LEU A 35 18.97 -17.92 3.62
C LEU A 35 18.84 -16.52 4.21
N ALA A 36 19.93 -15.92 4.69
CA ALA A 36 19.91 -14.57 5.25
C ALA A 36 19.45 -13.52 4.21
N GLN A 37 19.82 -13.68 2.94
CA GLN A 37 19.34 -12.83 1.85
C GLN A 37 17.84 -13.00 1.61
N ALA A 38 17.33 -14.24 1.61
CA ALA A 38 15.90 -14.52 1.47
C ALA A 38 15.10 -13.94 2.65
N ASP A 39 15.59 -14.09 3.88
CA ASP A 39 14.97 -13.52 5.08
C ASP A 39 14.92 -11.99 5.01
N ALA A 40 16.00 -11.36 4.55
CA ALA A 40 16.04 -9.91 4.34
C ALA A 40 15.04 -9.45 3.26
N ALA A 41 14.90 -10.20 2.16
CA ALA A 41 13.92 -9.90 1.12
C ALA A 41 12.48 -10.01 1.64
N VAL A 42 12.19 -11.01 2.47
CA VAL A 42 10.87 -11.15 3.12
C VAL A 42 10.61 -10.00 4.09
N ALA A 43 11.61 -9.61 4.90
CA ALA A 43 11.48 -8.48 5.80
C ALA A 43 11.20 -7.16 5.05
N ALA A 44 11.93 -6.91 3.94
CA ALA A 44 11.70 -5.76 3.09
C ALA A 44 10.30 -5.76 2.45
N ALA A 45 9.84 -6.91 1.96
CA ALA A 45 8.49 -7.06 1.41
C ALA A 45 7.41 -6.76 2.47
N ARG A 46 7.59 -7.22 3.71
CA ARG A 46 6.68 -6.90 4.83
C ARG A 46 6.62 -5.41 5.11
N LEU A 47 7.76 -4.73 5.16
CA LEU A 47 7.82 -3.28 5.36
C LEU A 47 7.10 -2.53 4.23
N ASN A 48 7.27 -2.97 2.98
CA ASN A 48 6.58 -2.38 1.84
C ASN A 48 5.05 -2.51 1.96
N VAL A 49 4.55 -3.68 2.39
CA VAL A 49 3.10 -3.88 2.63
C VAL A 49 2.57 -2.93 3.70
N GLU A 50 3.30 -2.75 4.80
CA GLU A 50 2.89 -1.82 5.85
C GLU A 50 2.88 -0.36 5.37
N GLN A 51 3.84 0.04 4.53
CA GLN A 51 3.84 1.36 3.90
C GLN A 51 2.64 1.57 2.97
N LEU A 52 2.32 0.57 2.13
CA LEU A 52 1.15 0.61 1.25
C LEU A 52 -0.16 0.69 2.05
N ARG A 53 -0.27 -0.05 3.15
CA ARG A 53 -1.42 0.02 4.08
C ARG A 53 -1.57 1.41 4.69
N ALA A 54 -0.47 2.03 5.12
CA ALA A 54 -0.48 3.38 5.66
C ALA A 54 -0.93 4.41 4.60
N ALA A 55 -0.37 4.33 3.39
CA ALA A 55 -0.76 5.20 2.27
C ALA A 55 -2.25 5.04 1.91
N TYR A 56 -2.75 3.80 1.88
CA TYR A 56 -4.16 3.50 1.65
C TYR A 56 -5.07 4.09 2.74
N SER A 57 -4.71 3.91 4.00
CA SER A 57 -5.44 4.49 5.14
C SER A 57 -5.50 6.02 5.06
N GLN A 58 -4.39 6.66 4.70
CA GLN A 58 -4.33 8.11 4.48
C GLN A 58 -5.23 8.56 3.33
N ALA A 59 -5.22 7.86 2.19
CA ALA A 59 -6.07 8.17 1.05
C ALA A 59 -7.57 8.04 1.40
N MET A 60 -7.94 7.00 2.16
CA MET A 60 -9.30 6.81 2.68
C MET A 60 -9.73 7.97 3.60
N ALA A 61 -8.85 8.44 4.47
CA ALA A 61 -9.12 9.58 5.34
C ALA A 61 -9.32 10.88 4.55
N GLN A 62 -8.50 11.11 3.51
CA GLN A 62 -8.63 12.26 2.61
C GLN A 62 -9.95 12.23 1.83
N GLN A 63 -10.35 11.07 1.30
CA GLN A 63 -11.63 10.90 0.62
C GLN A 63 -12.81 11.18 1.55
N LYS A 64 -12.76 10.67 2.79
CA LYS A 64 -13.79 10.98 3.80
C LYS A 64 -13.88 12.48 4.08
N SER A 65 -12.74 13.16 4.22
CA SER A 65 -12.71 14.62 4.41
C SER A 65 -13.31 15.36 3.23
N ALA A 66 -12.90 15.01 2.00
CA ALA A 66 -13.41 15.65 0.78
C ALA A 66 -14.91 15.41 0.60
N LYS A 67 -15.40 14.23 0.99
CA LYS A 67 -16.84 13.94 0.97
C LYS A 67 -17.61 14.84 1.94
N SER A 68 -17.12 15.02 3.17
CA SER A 68 -17.73 15.95 4.13
C SER A 68 -17.77 17.38 3.60
N GLU A 69 -16.72 17.81 2.88
CA GLU A 69 -16.68 19.13 2.25
C GLU A 69 -17.74 19.28 1.15
N VAL A 70 -17.94 18.24 0.32
CA VAL A 70 -19.02 18.21 -0.67
C VAL A 70 -20.39 18.31 0.00
N ASP A 71 -20.62 17.52 1.06
CA ASP A 71 -21.90 17.51 1.77
C ASP A 71 -22.18 18.90 2.41
N TYR A 72 -21.14 19.57 2.92
CA TYR A 72 -21.22 20.94 3.43
C TYR A 72 -21.51 21.98 2.33
N ALA A 73 -20.73 21.96 1.24
CA ALA A 73 -20.90 22.89 0.13
C ALA A 73 -22.27 22.71 -0.55
N GLN A 74 -22.77 21.47 -0.64
CA GLN A 74 -24.11 21.18 -1.16
C GLN A 74 -25.18 21.84 -0.28
N SER A 75 -25.05 21.72 1.04
CA SER A 75 -25.97 22.36 1.99
C SER A 75 -25.95 23.90 1.87
N GLN A 76 -24.79 24.49 1.58
CA GLN A 76 -24.68 25.94 1.35
C GLN A 76 -25.32 26.35 0.02
N TYR A 77 -25.09 25.59 -1.04
CA TYR A 77 -25.73 25.79 -2.34
C TYR A 77 -27.25 25.71 -2.23
N ASP A 78 -27.78 24.69 -1.56
CA ASP A 78 -29.23 24.50 -1.40
C ASP A 78 -29.86 25.69 -0.65
N ARG A 79 -29.19 26.19 0.39
CA ARG A 79 -29.61 27.41 1.11
C ARG A 79 -29.56 28.64 0.22
N ALA A 80 -28.48 28.82 -0.54
CA ALA A 80 -28.33 29.97 -1.43
C ALA A 80 -29.38 29.97 -2.54
N ALA A 81 -29.75 28.78 -3.05
CA ALA A 81 -30.78 28.60 -4.06
C ALA A 81 -32.17 28.95 -3.53
N ASP A 82 -32.54 28.45 -2.34
CA ASP A 82 -33.82 28.76 -1.69
C ASP A 82 -33.97 30.27 -1.40
N LEU A 83 -32.91 30.91 -0.92
CA LEU A 83 -32.91 32.37 -0.70
C LEU A 83 -33.01 33.16 -2.01
N ALA A 84 -32.44 32.65 -3.10
CA ALA A 84 -32.44 33.33 -4.40
C ALA A 84 -33.80 33.24 -5.06
N GLU A 85 -34.46 32.07 -4.95
CA GLU A 85 -35.84 31.87 -5.37
C GLU A 85 -36.79 32.81 -4.63
N LYS A 86 -36.54 33.05 -3.33
CA LYS A 86 -37.29 34.02 -2.52
C LYS A 86 -36.92 35.48 -2.76
N GLY A 87 -35.92 35.75 -3.61
CA GLY A 87 -35.43 37.11 -3.90
C GLY A 87 -34.73 37.80 -2.72
N ILE A 88 -34.24 37.04 -1.74
CA ILE A 88 -33.64 37.55 -0.50
C ILE A 88 -32.15 37.85 -0.68
N ASN A 89 -31.43 37.03 -1.46
CA ASN A 89 -29.99 37.19 -1.71
C ASN A 89 -29.70 37.52 -3.18
N ALA A 90 -28.48 38.00 -3.42
CA ALA A 90 -28.01 38.30 -4.77
C ALA A 90 -27.71 37.01 -5.55
N LYS A 91 -27.97 37.03 -6.87
CA LYS A 91 -27.63 35.92 -7.77
C LYS A 91 -26.15 35.52 -7.69
N SER A 92 -25.27 36.48 -7.46
CA SER A 92 -23.83 36.25 -7.26
C SER A 92 -23.52 35.32 -6.08
N SER A 93 -24.32 35.34 -5.01
CA SER A 93 -24.15 34.45 -3.85
C SER A 93 -24.50 33.00 -4.17
N LEU A 94 -25.51 32.78 -5.04
CA LEU A 94 -25.83 31.45 -5.54
C LEU A 94 -24.73 30.94 -6.49
N ASP A 95 -24.24 31.81 -7.39
CA ASP A 95 -23.16 31.45 -8.31
C ASP A 95 -21.86 31.10 -7.56
N GLU A 96 -21.54 31.82 -6.48
CA GLU A 96 -20.41 31.52 -5.59
C GLU A 96 -20.57 30.14 -4.91
N ALA A 97 -21.72 29.89 -4.27
CA ALA A 97 -21.98 28.61 -3.62
C ALA A 97 -21.96 27.43 -4.61
N ARG A 98 -22.40 27.66 -5.86
CA ARG A 98 -22.30 26.67 -6.94
C ARG A 98 -20.85 26.36 -7.29
N ASN A 99 -20.03 27.38 -7.45
CA ASN A 99 -18.62 27.22 -7.77
C ASN A 99 -17.87 26.48 -6.65
N ASP A 100 -18.19 26.78 -5.39
CA ASP A 100 -17.60 26.09 -4.24
C ASP A 100 -18.00 24.62 -4.18
N LEU A 101 -19.27 24.30 -4.46
CA LEU A 101 -19.74 22.93 -4.58
C LEU A 101 -19.03 22.17 -5.71
N ASP A 102 -18.89 22.77 -6.88
CA ASP A 102 -18.21 22.15 -8.02
C ASP A 102 -16.72 21.89 -7.69
N LYS A 103 -16.05 22.83 -7.02
CA LYS A 103 -14.68 22.67 -6.53
C LYS A 103 -14.57 21.54 -5.51
N ALA A 104 -15.49 21.45 -4.55
CA ALA A 104 -15.52 20.37 -3.56
C ALA A 104 -15.68 19.00 -4.23
N LYS A 105 -16.57 18.90 -5.24
CA LYS A 105 -16.77 17.66 -6.02
C LYS A 105 -15.52 17.25 -6.78
N GLN A 106 -14.80 18.21 -7.38
CA GLN A 106 -13.52 17.94 -8.04
C GLN A 106 -12.47 17.44 -7.05
N GLN A 107 -12.39 18.02 -5.86
CA GLN A 107 -11.47 17.56 -4.82
C GLN A 107 -11.79 16.14 -4.34
N LEU A 108 -13.08 15.80 -4.20
CA LEU A 108 -13.50 14.43 -3.91
C LEU A 108 -13.05 13.46 -5.01
N ALA A 109 -13.23 13.81 -6.28
CA ALA A 109 -12.79 12.97 -7.39
C ALA A 109 -11.26 12.73 -7.39
N VAL A 110 -10.48 13.77 -7.06
CA VAL A 110 -9.02 13.64 -6.88
C VAL A 110 -8.67 12.72 -5.71
N ALA A 111 -9.38 12.83 -4.58
CA ALA A 111 -9.16 11.97 -3.42
C ALA A 111 -9.53 10.50 -3.71
N GLU A 112 -10.59 10.26 -4.47
CA GLU A 112 -10.98 8.92 -4.94
C GLU A 112 -9.91 8.33 -5.87
N GLN A 113 -9.33 9.15 -6.77
CA GLN A 113 -8.20 8.72 -7.59
C GLN A 113 -6.97 8.36 -6.74
N GLY A 114 -6.74 9.09 -5.64
CA GLY A 114 -5.69 8.77 -4.67
C GLY A 114 -5.86 7.39 -4.04
N ILE A 115 -7.10 6.96 -3.76
CA ILE A 115 -7.39 5.61 -3.26
C ILE A 115 -7.05 4.55 -4.32
N ILE A 116 -7.38 4.79 -5.59
CA ILE A 116 -7.08 3.86 -6.68
C ILE A 116 -5.57 3.67 -6.81
N SER A 117 -4.81 4.77 -6.79
CA SER A 117 -3.35 4.73 -6.86
C SER A 117 -2.72 4.04 -5.64
N ALA A 118 -3.33 4.15 -4.45
CA ALA A 118 -2.84 3.47 -3.25
C ALA A 118 -3.18 1.97 -3.18
N LYS A 119 -4.07 1.48 -4.05
CA LYS A 119 -4.40 0.05 -4.19
C LYS A 119 -3.55 -0.68 -5.25
N ALA A 120 -2.98 0.08 -6.20
CA ALA A 120 -2.15 -0.44 -7.29
C ALA A 120 -0.76 -0.85 -6.79
#